data_AF-A0A7Z9WKG4-F1
#
_entry.id   AF-A0A7Z9WKG4-F1
#
_cell.length_a   1.000
_cell.length_b   1.000
_cell.length_c   1.000
_cell.angle_alpha   90.00
_cell.angle_beta   90.00
_cell.angle_gamma   90.00
#
_symmetry.space_group_name_H-M   'P 1'
#
loop_
_entity.id
_entity.type
_entity.pdbx_description
1 polymer ?
#
loop_
_entity_poly.entity_id
_entity_poly.type
_entity_poly.pdbx_seq_one_letter_code
_entity_poly.pdbx_strand_id
1 'polypeptide(L)'
;MGKATIGRLAAGTEKRRVQFQEGFEAFAARHGLTDWEGWFSPYDDEVYDEVLKHVAEDDVVLDVGAGDLRLALRLAERARRVYAVEVNPKVLGSALEAIGWDLPRNLVAICANALDIPFPSDVTVAVLLMRHCRHFGDYVAKLRAIGCQRLITNARWKAGVEVIELAVRGEDFSQVRGGWYACKCGAVGFVPCDPSDGEPFPIHEVENCPHCGYEVGCN
;
A
#
# COMPACT_ATOMS: atom_id res chain seq x y z
N MET A 1 -16.03 1.29 -15.41
CA MET A 1 -17.26 1.03 -14.63
C MET A 1 -17.66 2.36 -13.99
N GLY A 2 -18.87 2.85 -14.19
CA GLY A 2 -19.14 4.31 -14.11
C GLY A 2 -19.02 4.98 -12.73
N LYS A 3 -18.85 6.32 -12.76
CA LYS A 3 -18.87 7.23 -11.59
C LYS A 3 -20.00 6.95 -10.58
N ALA A 4 -21.14 6.44 -11.05
CA ALA A 4 -22.26 6.06 -10.20
C ALA A 4 -21.92 4.95 -9.19
N THR A 5 -21.12 3.95 -9.58
CA THR A 5 -20.70 2.86 -8.68
C THR A 5 -19.78 3.38 -7.59
N ILE A 6 -18.79 4.21 -7.95
CA ILE A 6 -17.89 4.87 -7.00
C ILE A 6 -18.68 5.76 -6.03
N GLY A 7 -19.69 6.49 -6.52
CA GLY A 7 -20.59 7.29 -5.69
C GLY A 7 -21.36 6.47 -4.64
N ARG A 8 -21.86 5.27 -5.00
CA ARG A 8 -22.50 4.35 -4.04
C ARG A 8 -21.52 3.81 -2.99
N LEU A 9 -20.28 3.54 -3.39
CA LEU A 9 -19.22 3.14 -2.46
C LEU A 9 -18.86 4.27 -1.49
N ALA A 10 -18.77 5.51 -1.97
CA ALA A 10 -18.52 6.67 -1.12
C ALA A 10 -19.65 6.87 -0.08
N ALA A 11 -20.92 6.89 -0.53
CA ALA A 11 -22.08 7.19 0.31
C ALA A 11 -22.30 6.21 1.48
N GLY A 12 -21.83 4.96 1.36
CA GLY A 12 -21.98 3.94 2.42
C GLY A 12 -20.74 3.74 3.29
N THR A 13 -19.68 4.55 3.12
CA THR A 13 -18.39 4.36 3.83
C THR A 13 -18.58 4.27 5.34
N GLU A 14 -19.27 5.22 5.96
CA GLU A 14 -19.41 5.29 7.42
C GLU A 14 -20.15 4.08 8.00
N LYS A 15 -21.19 3.60 7.30
CA LYS A 15 -21.94 2.39 7.72
C LYS A 15 -21.10 1.12 7.63
N ARG A 16 -20.02 1.14 6.84
CA ARG A 16 -19.14 -0.01 6.55
C ARG A 16 -17.82 0.02 7.31
N ARG A 17 -17.67 0.90 8.31
CA ARG A 17 -16.51 0.91 9.19
C ARG A 17 -16.50 -0.33 10.09
N VAL A 18 -15.92 -1.41 9.57
CA VAL A 18 -15.80 -2.72 10.21
C VAL A 18 -15.03 -2.66 11.53
N GLN A 19 -14.14 -1.68 11.70
CA GLN A 19 -13.34 -1.49 12.91
C GLN A 19 -14.18 -1.15 14.16
N PHE A 20 -15.41 -0.69 13.98
CA PHE A 20 -16.34 -0.37 15.07
C PHE A 20 -17.43 -1.45 15.26
N GLN A 21 -17.30 -2.58 14.58
CA GLN A 21 -18.25 -3.69 14.67
C GLN A 21 -17.75 -4.77 15.63
N GLU A 22 -18.70 -5.50 16.22
CA GLU A 22 -18.40 -6.66 17.05
C GLU A 22 -17.54 -7.70 16.29
N GLY A 23 -16.58 -8.27 16.99
CA GLY A 23 -15.66 -9.29 16.49
C GLY A 23 -14.47 -8.77 15.68
N PHE A 24 -14.34 -7.44 15.49
CA PHE A 24 -13.19 -6.87 14.78
C PHE A 24 -11.85 -7.15 15.48
N GLU A 25 -11.77 -6.98 16.80
CA GLU A 25 -10.52 -7.23 17.55
C GLU A 25 -10.04 -8.68 17.39
N ALA A 26 -10.95 -9.64 17.53
CA ALA A 26 -10.65 -11.06 17.34
C ALA A 26 -10.24 -11.39 15.88
N PHE A 27 -10.84 -10.70 14.91
CA PHE A 27 -10.44 -10.78 13.50
C PHE A 27 -9.02 -10.21 13.31
N ALA A 28 -8.75 -9.00 13.80
CA ALA A 28 -7.46 -8.33 13.67
C ALA A 28 -6.34 -9.19 14.26
N ALA A 29 -6.53 -9.69 15.49
CA ALA A 29 -5.58 -10.59 16.15
C ALA A 29 -5.30 -11.87 15.35
N ARG A 30 -6.35 -12.49 14.78
CA ARG A 30 -6.19 -13.71 13.94
C ARG A 30 -5.37 -13.47 12.68
N HIS A 31 -5.44 -12.26 12.13
CA HIS A 31 -4.75 -11.89 10.89
C HIS A 31 -3.44 -11.13 11.14
N GLY A 32 -2.95 -11.08 12.39
CA GLY A 32 -1.71 -10.38 12.74
C GLY A 32 -1.77 -8.86 12.53
N LEU A 33 -2.98 -8.28 12.46
CA LEU A 33 -3.17 -6.85 12.25
C LEU A 33 -3.12 -6.16 13.61
N THR A 34 -2.20 -5.21 13.77
CA THR A 34 -2.04 -4.48 15.03
C THR A 34 -2.42 -3.01 14.89
N ASP A 35 -2.80 -2.39 16.00
CA ASP A 35 -3.09 -0.96 16.05
C ASP A 35 -4.12 -0.54 14.98
N TRP A 36 -3.69 0.27 14.01
CA TRP A 36 -4.53 0.85 12.96
C TRP A 36 -4.35 0.13 11.61
N GLU A 37 -3.56 -0.96 11.53
CA GLU A 37 -3.29 -1.69 10.28
C GLU A 37 -4.55 -2.31 9.68
N GLY A 38 -5.45 -2.82 10.51
CA GLY A 38 -6.71 -3.42 10.07
C GLY A 38 -7.83 -2.41 9.81
N TRP A 39 -7.58 -1.11 9.98
CA TRP A 39 -8.64 -0.11 9.88
C TRP A 39 -8.95 0.21 8.43
N PHE A 40 -10.23 0.06 8.07
CA PHE A 40 -10.70 0.55 6.80
C PHE A 40 -10.93 2.06 6.85
N SER A 41 -10.16 2.80 6.06
CA SER A 41 -10.40 4.20 5.75
C SER A 41 -10.03 4.46 4.31
N PRO A 42 -10.97 4.90 3.45
CA PRO A 42 -10.62 5.29 2.10
C PRO A 42 -9.80 6.58 2.08
N TYR A 43 -9.06 6.78 1.00
CA TYR A 43 -8.47 8.08 0.69
C TYR A 43 -9.41 8.90 -0.20
N ASP A 44 -9.12 10.19 -0.27
CA ASP A 44 -9.78 11.12 -1.17
C ASP A 44 -9.34 10.91 -2.63
N ASP A 45 -10.03 11.62 -3.53
CA ASP A 45 -9.77 11.52 -4.96
C ASP A 45 -8.38 12.05 -5.32
N GLU A 46 -7.84 13.01 -4.57
CA GLU A 46 -6.50 13.59 -4.80
C GLU A 46 -5.41 12.54 -4.64
N VAL A 47 -5.40 11.81 -3.52
CA VAL A 47 -4.43 10.72 -3.28
C VAL A 47 -4.56 9.64 -4.34
N TYR A 48 -5.78 9.25 -4.71
CA TYR A 48 -6.00 8.27 -5.76
C TYR A 48 -5.54 8.77 -7.13
N ASP A 49 -5.77 10.05 -7.44
CA ASP A 49 -5.28 10.65 -8.68
C ASP A 49 -3.76 10.67 -8.75
N GLU A 50 -3.06 10.96 -7.65
CA GLU A 50 -1.61 10.84 -7.58
C GLU A 50 -1.14 9.41 -7.87
N VAL A 51 -1.75 8.38 -7.27
CA VAL A 51 -1.42 6.98 -7.60
C VAL A 51 -1.59 6.69 -9.09
N LEU A 52 -2.72 7.12 -9.65
CA LEU A 52 -3.06 6.78 -11.02
C LEU A 52 -2.19 7.49 -12.07
N LYS A 53 -1.42 8.53 -11.72
CA LYS A 53 -0.41 9.14 -12.60
C LYS A 53 0.79 8.22 -12.86
N HIS A 54 1.01 7.24 -11.99
CA HIS A 54 2.17 6.35 -12.03
C HIS A 54 1.85 4.96 -12.60
N VAL A 55 0.63 4.75 -13.08
CA VAL A 55 0.16 3.47 -13.65
C VAL A 55 -0.06 3.63 -15.14
N ALA A 56 0.60 2.78 -15.93
CA ALA A 56 0.51 2.73 -17.38
C ALA A 56 -0.48 1.67 -17.87
N GLU A 57 -0.77 1.67 -19.17
CA GLU A 57 -1.75 0.76 -19.78
C GLU A 57 -1.31 -0.71 -19.77
N ASP A 58 -0.01 -0.95 -19.89
CA ASP A 58 0.58 -2.29 -19.91
C ASP A 58 0.85 -2.86 -18.50
N ASP A 59 0.69 -2.04 -17.46
CA ASP A 59 0.95 -2.45 -16.08
C ASP A 59 -0.03 -3.53 -15.60
N VAL A 60 0.49 -4.46 -14.80
CA VAL A 60 -0.30 -5.40 -14.00
C VAL A 60 -0.13 -5.00 -12.55
N VAL A 61 -1.21 -4.50 -11.97
CA VAL A 61 -1.20 -3.85 -10.66
C VAL A 61 -1.59 -4.82 -9.55
N LEU A 62 -0.84 -4.82 -8.45
CA LEU A 62 -1.26 -5.41 -7.18
C LEU A 62 -1.67 -4.29 -6.21
N ASP A 63 -2.97 -4.18 -5.89
CA ASP A 63 -3.50 -3.23 -4.91
C ASP A 63 -3.66 -3.93 -3.55
N VAL A 64 -2.74 -3.66 -2.62
CA VAL A 64 -2.69 -4.29 -1.30
C VAL A 64 -3.47 -3.45 -0.29
N GLY A 65 -4.44 -4.08 0.40
CA GLY A 65 -5.39 -3.36 1.25
C GLY A 65 -6.40 -2.59 0.42
N ALA A 66 -6.95 -3.25 -0.59
CA ALA A 66 -7.81 -2.62 -1.59
C ALA A 66 -9.13 -2.06 -0.99
N GLY A 67 -9.44 -2.36 0.28
CA GLY A 67 -10.59 -1.82 0.99
C GLY A 67 -11.88 -2.16 0.26
N ASP A 68 -12.64 -1.12 -0.09
CA ASP A 68 -13.90 -1.26 -0.82
C ASP A 68 -13.75 -1.21 -2.34
N LEU A 69 -12.55 -1.49 -2.85
CA LEU A 69 -12.20 -1.57 -4.27
C LEU A 69 -12.28 -0.25 -5.04
N ARG A 70 -12.51 0.90 -4.39
CA ARG A 70 -12.60 2.19 -5.11
C ARG A 70 -11.36 2.48 -5.95
N LEU A 71 -10.17 2.34 -5.39
CA LEU A 71 -8.93 2.54 -6.14
C LEU A 71 -8.74 1.46 -7.20
N ALA A 72 -8.92 0.19 -6.83
CA ALA A 72 -8.86 -0.95 -7.75
C ALA A 72 -9.75 -0.79 -9.00
N LEU A 73 -10.96 -0.24 -8.84
CA LEU A 73 -11.86 0.05 -9.96
C LEU A 73 -11.31 1.11 -10.90
N ARG A 74 -10.69 2.16 -10.36
CA ARG A 74 -10.05 3.22 -11.16
C ARG A 74 -8.76 2.72 -11.82
N LEU A 75 -8.00 1.88 -11.14
CA LEU A 75 -6.82 1.21 -11.69
C LEU A 75 -7.21 0.32 -12.88
N ALA A 76 -8.32 -0.42 -12.78
CA ALA A 76 -8.79 -1.29 -13.85
C ALA A 76 -9.26 -0.54 -15.11
N GLU A 77 -9.50 0.77 -15.03
CA GLU A 77 -9.78 1.61 -16.20
C GLU A 77 -8.51 2.05 -16.94
N ARG A 78 -7.34 1.88 -16.33
CA ARG A 78 -6.05 2.28 -16.91
C ARG A 78 -5.14 1.09 -17.19
N ALA A 79 -4.99 0.18 -16.24
CA ALA A 79 -4.04 -0.92 -16.28
C ALA A 79 -4.55 -2.14 -17.07
N ARG A 80 -3.60 -2.95 -17.56
CA ARG A 80 -3.87 -4.23 -18.24
C ARG A 80 -4.62 -5.20 -17.33
N ARG A 81 -4.26 -5.25 -16.05
CA ARG A 81 -4.88 -6.10 -15.03
C ARG A 81 -4.64 -5.53 -13.63
N VAL A 82 -5.58 -5.80 -12.73
CA VAL A 82 -5.49 -5.46 -11.31
C VAL A 82 -5.82 -6.68 -10.47
N TYR A 83 -4.94 -7.02 -9.53
CA TYR A 83 -5.21 -7.92 -8.42
C TYR A 83 -5.43 -7.07 -7.16
N ALA A 84 -6.64 -7.09 -6.61
CA ALA A 84 -7.02 -6.30 -5.45
C ALA A 84 -7.15 -7.21 -4.24
N VAL A 85 -6.27 -7.04 -3.25
CA VAL A 85 -6.23 -7.90 -2.06
C VAL A 85 -6.78 -7.13 -0.87
N GLU A 86 -7.84 -7.66 -0.26
CA GLU A 86 -8.43 -7.15 0.97
C GLU A 86 -8.54 -8.27 2.00
N VAL A 87 -8.07 -8.03 3.22
CA VAL A 87 -8.05 -9.05 4.27
C VAL A 87 -9.42 -9.23 4.91
N ASN A 88 -10.21 -8.17 5.01
CA ASN A 88 -11.48 -8.18 5.72
C ASN A 88 -12.66 -8.54 4.80
N PRO A 89 -13.26 -9.73 4.96
CA PRO A 89 -14.37 -10.17 4.11
C PRO A 89 -15.62 -9.29 4.25
N LYS A 90 -15.80 -8.61 5.39
CA LYS A 90 -16.95 -7.70 5.57
C LYS A 90 -16.80 -6.44 4.74
N VAL A 91 -15.58 -5.91 4.59
CA VAL A 91 -15.30 -4.74 3.74
C VAL A 91 -15.50 -5.14 2.28
N LEU A 92 -14.80 -6.19 1.84
CA LEU A 92 -14.84 -6.64 0.46
C LEU A 92 -16.24 -7.11 0.05
N GLY A 93 -16.91 -7.92 0.87
CA GLY A 93 -18.27 -8.41 0.58
C GLY A 93 -19.27 -7.28 0.41
N SER A 94 -19.24 -6.28 1.31
CA SER A 94 -20.11 -5.11 1.21
C SER A 94 -19.82 -4.25 -0.03
N ALA A 95 -18.56 -4.21 -0.47
CA ALA A 95 -18.17 -3.51 -1.69
C ALA A 95 -18.68 -4.23 -2.93
N LEU A 96 -18.51 -5.56 -3.01
CA LEU A 96 -19.00 -6.39 -4.11
C LEU A 96 -20.52 -6.28 -4.25
N GLU A 97 -21.26 -6.29 -3.15
CA GLU A 97 -22.71 -6.08 -3.16
C GLU A 97 -23.08 -4.69 -3.72
N ALA A 98 -22.40 -3.62 -3.28
CA ALA A 98 -22.64 -2.26 -3.77
C ALA A 98 -22.27 -2.05 -5.25
N ILE A 99 -21.29 -2.82 -5.74
CA ILE A 99 -20.90 -2.90 -7.15
C ILE A 99 -21.95 -3.67 -7.96
N GLY A 100 -22.68 -4.60 -7.33
CA GLY A 100 -23.68 -5.45 -7.99
C GLY A 100 -23.09 -6.76 -8.49
N TRP A 101 -21.98 -7.23 -7.90
CA TRP A 101 -21.27 -8.46 -8.28
C TRP A 101 -20.77 -8.50 -9.74
N ASP A 102 -20.68 -7.34 -10.37
CA ASP A 102 -20.29 -7.16 -11.77
C ASP A 102 -18.92 -6.46 -11.87
N LEU A 103 -17.85 -7.19 -11.52
CA LEU A 103 -16.50 -6.65 -11.62
C LEU A 103 -16.01 -6.60 -13.07
N PRO A 104 -15.16 -5.63 -13.46
CA PRO A 104 -14.51 -5.61 -14.76
C PRO A 104 -13.65 -6.86 -14.92
N ARG A 105 -13.59 -7.42 -16.14
CA ARG A 105 -12.87 -8.68 -16.41
C ARG A 105 -11.37 -8.64 -16.08
N ASN A 106 -10.77 -7.45 -16.07
CA ASN A 106 -9.36 -7.25 -15.75
C ASN A 106 -9.12 -6.94 -14.27
N LEU A 107 -10.14 -6.94 -13.42
CA LEU A 107 -10.03 -6.78 -11.96
C LEU A 107 -10.35 -8.09 -11.24
N VAL A 108 -9.37 -8.62 -10.51
CA VAL A 108 -9.48 -9.82 -9.70
C VAL A 108 -9.47 -9.43 -8.22
N ALA A 109 -10.59 -9.58 -7.53
CA ALA A 109 -10.67 -9.36 -6.09
C ALA A 109 -10.29 -10.63 -5.31
N ILE A 110 -9.42 -10.49 -4.31
CA ILE A 110 -8.87 -11.58 -3.50
C ILE A 110 -9.14 -11.26 -2.02
N CYS A 111 -9.92 -12.12 -1.36
CA CYS A 111 -10.14 -12.02 0.08
C CYS A 111 -9.07 -12.81 0.83
N ALA A 112 -7.98 -12.16 1.22
CA ALA A 112 -6.88 -12.80 1.93
C ALA A 112 -6.01 -11.80 2.66
N ASN A 113 -5.28 -12.26 3.66
CA ASN A 113 -4.12 -11.53 4.16
C ASN A 113 -3.03 -11.59 3.08
N ALA A 114 -2.60 -10.44 2.58
CA ALA A 114 -1.60 -10.35 1.52
C ALA A 114 -0.24 -10.95 1.93
N LEU A 115 0.08 -11.01 3.23
CA LEU A 115 1.31 -11.64 3.71
C LEU A 115 1.27 -13.17 3.61
N ASP A 116 0.07 -13.78 3.65
CA ASP A 116 -0.09 -15.24 3.71
C ASP A 116 -0.17 -15.92 2.34
N ILE A 117 -0.31 -15.15 1.25
CA ILE A 117 -0.47 -15.68 -0.11
C ILE A 117 0.73 -15.35 -1.01
N PRO A 118 1.07 -16.18 -2.00
CA PRO A 118 2.04 -15.80 -3.02
C PRO A 118 1.49 -14.63 -3.85
N PHE A 119 2.36 -13.71 -4.25
CA PHE A 119 2.00 -12.66 -5.21
C PHE A 119 2.07 -13.19 -6.64
N PRO A 120 1.13 -12.81 -7.53
CA PRO A 120 1.20 -13.19 -8.93
C PRO A 120 2.50 -12.70 -9.58
N SER A 121 3.18 -13.59 -10.32
CA SER A 121 4.49 -13.30 -10.90
C SER A 121 4.45 -12.35 -12.11
N ASP A 122 3.26 -11.99 -12.60
CA ASP A 122 3.07 -11.05 -13.70
C ASP A 122 2.92 -9.59 -13.24
N VAL A 123 2.94 -9.32 -11.91
CA VAL A 123 2.82 -7.98 -11.34
C VAL A 123 4.03 -7.11 -11.70
N THR A 124 3.77 -5.95 -12.30
CA THR A 124 4.80 -4.95 -12.64
C THR A 124 4.85 -3.81 -11.64
N VAL A 125 3.71 -3.45 -11.06
CA VAL A 125 3.55 -2.34 -10.11
C VAL A 125 2.69 -2.78 -8.93
N ALA A 126 3.08 -2.40 -7.73
CA ALA A 126 2.25 -2.56 -6.54
C ALA A 126 1.80 -1.21 -5.97
N VAL A 127 0.64 -1.21 -5.35
CA VAL A 127 0.09 -0.09 -4.59
C VAL A 127 -0.11 -0.54 -3.15
N LEU A 128 0.42 0.24 -2.19
CA LEU A 128 0.28 0.00 -0.76
C LEU A 128 -0.04 1.33 -0.05
N LEU A 129 -1.33 1.69 0.00
CA LEU A 129 -1.79 2.89 0.70
C LEU A 129 -2.17 2.58 2.16
N MET A 130 -1.18 2.22 2.97
CA MET A 130 -1.37 1.87 4.38
C MET A 130 -0.43 2.70 5.27
N ARG A 131 -0.86 3.89 5.71
CA ARG A 131 -0.06 4.80 6.56
C ARG A 131 0.38 4.19 7.90
N HIS A 132 -0.28 3.12 8.32
CA HIS A 132 -0.01 2.42 9.58
C HIS A 132 0.70 1.07 9.37
N CYS A 133 1.15 0.76 8.14
CA CYS A 133 1.81 -0.50 7.83
C CYS A 133 3.05 -0.74 8.70
N ARG A 134 3.10 -1.88 9.38
CA ARG A 134 4.25 -2.35 10.15
C ARG A 134 5.06 -3.40 9.41
N HIS A 135 4.46 -4.02 8.39
CA HIS A 135 5.05 -5.07 7.56
C HIS A 135 5.65 -4.56 6.24
N PHE A 136 6.08 -3.30 6.21
CA PHE A 136 6.53 -2.67 4.97
C PHE A 136 7.72 -3.43 4.34
N GLY A 137 8.71 -3.81 5.16
CA GLY A 137 9.86 -4.60 4.72
C GLY A 137 9.45 -5.95 4.12
N ASP A 138 8.47 -6.63 4.72
CA ASP A 138 7.95 -7.92 4.24
C ASP A 138 7.29 -7.76 2.86
N TYR A 139 6.49 -6.70 2.67
CA TYR A 139 5.90 -6.39 1.38
C TYR A 139 6.96 -6.10 0.32
N VAL A 140 7.96 -5.26 0.63
CA VAL A 140 9.06 -4.96 -0.28
C VAL A 140 9.83 -6.23 -0.67
N ALA A 141 10.11 -7.11 0.29
CA ALA A 141 10.80 -8.38 0.04
C ALA A 141 9.98 -9.29 -0.90
N LYS A 142 8.68 -9.47 -0.62
CA LYS A 142 7.78 -10.28 -1.48
C LYS A 142 7.66 -9.71 -2.89
N LEU A 143 7.53 -8.40 -3.02
CA LEU A 143 7.44 -7.72 -4.32
C LEU A 143 8.73 -7.86 -5.13
N ARG A 144 9.89 -7.69 -4.50
CA ARG A 144 11.19 -7.92 -5.15
C ARG A 144 11.37 -9.36 -5.58
N ALA A 145 10.93 -10.33 -4.77
CA ALA A 145 11.06 -11.75 -5.07
C ALA A 145 10.33 -12.17 -6.36
N ILE A 146 9.25 -11.47 -6.72
CA ILE A 146 8.52 -11.70 -7.98
C ILE A 146 8.96 -10.79 -9.13
N GLY A 147 9.97 -9.94 -8.93
CA GLY A 147 10.45 -9.01 -9.95
C GLY A 147 9.54 -7.79 -10.18
N CYS A 148 8.69 -7.44 -9.22
CA CYS A 148 7.90 -6.21 -9.28
C CYS A 148 8.84 -5.00 -9.40
N GLN A 149 8.52 -4.08 -10.30
CA GLN A 149 9.42 -2.97 -10.66
C GLN A 149 9.27 -1.79 -9.70
N ARG A 150 8.03 -1.44 -9.37
CA ARG A 150 7.70 -0.20 -8.64
C ARG A 150 6.68 -0.45 -7.54
N LEU A 151 6.85 0.26 -6.42
CA LEU A 151 5.86 0.34 -5.35
C LEU A 151 5.39 1.78 -5.20
N ILE A 152 4.09 2.01 -5.38
CA ILE A 152 3.41 3.28 -5.12
C ILE A 152 2.83 3.21 -3.71
N THR A 153 3.22 4.10 -2.81
CA THR A 153 2.86 3.98 -1.39
C THR A 153 2.77 5.32 -0.68
N ASN A 154 2.15 5.32 0.50
CA ASN A 154 2.20 6.44 1.46
C ASN A 154 2.66 5.97 2.85
N ALA A 155 3.18 4.74 2.95
CA ALA A 155 3.42 4.09 4.23
C ALA A 155 4.63 4.68 4.98
N ARG A 156 5.74 4.98 4.30
CA ARG A 156 6.98 5.45 4.95
C ARG A 156 6.83 6.85 5.53
N TRP A 157 6.37 7.78 4.70
CA TRP A 157 6.22 9.19 5.08
C TRP A 157 4.91 9.49 5.80
N LYS A 158 3.94 8.57 5.77
CA LYS A 158 2.58 8.73 6.34
C LYS A 158 1.81 9.92 5.76
N ALA A 159 2.30 10.49 4.66
CA ALA A 159 1.79 11.65 3.97
C ALA A 159 2.27 11.61 2.51
N GLY A 160 1.46 12.21 1.62
CA GLY A 160 1.74 12.18 0.18
C GLY A 160 1.71 10.77 -0.41
N VAL A 161 1.98 10.69 -1.71
CA VAL A 161 2.24 9.43 -2.43
C VAL A 161 3.69 9.48 -2.89
N GLU A 162 4.42 8.40 -2.69
CA GLU A 162 5.76 8.19 -3.23
C GLU A 162 5.78 7.00 -4.16
N VAL A 163 6.73 7.01 -5.10
CA VAL A 163 7.03 5.87 -5.97
C VAL A 163 8.43 5.39 -5.65
N ILE A 164 8.54 4.10 -5.38
CA ILE A 164 9.77 3.44 -4.98
C ILE A 164 10.17 2.47 -6.09
N GLU A 165 11.35 2.67 -6.66
CA GLU A 165 11.95 1.72 -7.61
C GLU A 165 12.45 0.48 -6.84
N LEU A 166 11.78 -0.66 -7.02
CA LEU A 166 12.10 -1.89 -6.30
C LEU A 166 13.26 -2.65 -6.92
N ALA A 167 13.46 -2.52 -8.24
CA ALA A 167 14.55 -3.17 -8.97
C ALA A 167 15.93 -2.62 -8.58
N VAL A 168 16.00 -1.39 -8.08
CA VAL A 168 17.22 -0.72 -7.66
C VAL A 168 17.47 -0.98 -6.17
N ARG A 169 18.73 -1.26 -5.83
CA ARG A 169 19.17 -1.32 -4.42
C ARG A 169 19.36 0.10 -3.89
N GLY A 170 18.93 0.31 -2.65
CA GLY A 170 19.25 1.56 -1.95
C GLY A 170 20.75 1.66 -1.64
N GLU A 171 21.20 2.88 -1.35
CA GLU A 171 22.53 3.14 -0.80
C GLU A 171 22.69 2.41 0.54
N ASP A 172 23.92 1.98 0.86
CA ASP A 172 24.18 1.50 2.22
C ASP A 172 24.06 2.67 3.20
N PHE A 173 23.26 2.52 4.27
CA PHE A 173 23.04 3.60 5.24
C PHE A 173 24.35 4.17 5.82
N SER A 174 25.41 3.36 5.93
CA SER A 174 26.73 3.81 6.38
C SER A 174 27.38 4.87 5.48
N GLN A 175 26.85 5.10 4.28
CA GLN A 175 27.32 6.12 3.34
C GLN A 175 26.57 7.46 3.48
N VAL A 176 25.44 7.50 4.18
CA VAL A 176 24.69 8.74 4.40
C VAL A 176 25.50 9.66 5.32
N ARG A 177 25.74 10.90 4.87
CA ARG A 177 26.52 11.92 5.61
C ARG A 177 25.68 13.08 6.14
N GLY A 178 24.40 13.13 5.77
CA GLY A 178 23.50 14.21 6.13
C GLY A 178 22.20 14.13 5.34
N GLY A 179 21.11 14.64 5.91
CA GLY A 179 19.82 14.75 5.25
C GLY A 179 18.83 13.66 5.66
N TRP A 180 17.73 13.56 4.92
CA TRP A 180 16.70 12.56 5.16
C TRP A 180 17.13 11.21 4.56
N TYR A 181 16.76 10.11 5.21
CA TYR A 181 16.85 8.79 4.62
C TYR A 181 15.49 8.11 4.62
N ALA A 182 15.26 7.28 3.60
CA ALA A 182 14.07 6.46 3.45
C ALA A 182 14.49 5.02 3.11
N CYS A 183 14.40 4.15 4.10
CA CYS A 183 14.89 2.78 3.99
C CYS A 183 13.86 1.86 3.31
N LYS A 184 14.35 0.84 2.60
CA LYS A 184 13.50 -0.25 2.05
C LYS A 184 12.79 -1.10 3.12
N CYS A 185 13.21 -1.05 4.39
CA CYS A 185 12.46 -1.67 5.49
C CYS A 185 11.23 -0.86 5.93
N GLY A 186 11.08 0.38 5.45
CA GLY A 186 9.98 1.28 5.77
C GLY A 186 10.34 2.40 6.74
N ALA A 187 11.49 2.31 7.41
CA ALA A 187 11.96 3.36 8.31
C ALA A 187 12.39 4.62 7.55
N VAL A 188 12.03 5.78 8.09
CA VAL A 188 12.52 7.09 7.66
C VAL A 188 13.18 7.80 8.83
N GLY A 189 14.13 8.69 8.55
CA GLY A 189 14.74 9.50 9.59
C GLY A 189 15.67 10.56 9.03
N PHE A 190 16.34 11.29 9.92
CA PHE A 190 17.24 12.38 9.55
C PHE A 190 18.63 12.14 10.15
N VAL A 191 19.66 12.27 9.31
CA VAL A 191 21.06 12.31 9.74
C VAL A 191 21.47 13.77 9.85
N PRO A 192 21.83 14.26 11.06
CA PRO A 192 22.25 15.65 11.24
C PRO A 192 23.42 16.02 10.35
N CYS A 193 23.34 17.19 9.73
CA CYS A 193 24.40 17.81 8.95
C CYS A 193 24.29 19.33 9.04
N ASP A 194 25.37 20.04 8.71
CA ASP A 194 25.34 21.49 8.67
C ASP A 194 24.30 21.96 7.65
N PRO A 195 23.41 22.90 8.01
CA PRO A 195 22.41 23.39 7.07
C PRO A 195 23.12 24.05 5.90
N SER A 196 22.87 23.55 4.70
CA SER A 196 23.17 24.29 3.48
C SER A 196 22.24 25.50 3.42
N ASP A 197 22.78 26.71 3.31
CA ASP A 197 22.01 27.94 3.25
C ASP A 197 20.96 27.87 2.12
N GLY A 198 19.68 27.73 2.51
CA GLY A 198 18.52 27.84 1.62
C GLY A 198 18.13 26.60 0.81
N GLU A 199 18.92 25.52 0.81
CA GLU A 199 18.62 24.30 0.03
C GLU A 199 17.87 23.25 0.88
N PRO A 200 16.84 22.57 0.33
CA PRO A 200 16.18 21.47 1.02
C PRO A 200 17.14 20.30 1.20
N PHE A 201 17.08 19.65 2.37
CA PHE A 201 17.91 18.47 2.64
C PHE A 201 17.61 17.33 1.65
N PRO A 202 18.66 16.64 1.12
CA PRO A 202 18.46 15.52 0.21
C PRO A 202 17.72 14.37 0.90
N ILE A 203 17.01 13.58 0.09
CA ILE A 203 16.41 12.31 0.52
C ILE A 203 17.23 11.17 -0.08
N HIS A 204 17.86 10.38 0.78
CA HIS A 204 18.62 9.20 0.42
C HIS A 204 17.73 7.95 0.49
N GLU A 205 17.62 7.21 -0.60
CA GLU A 205 16.99 5.90 -0.58
C GLU A 205 17.99 4.83 -0.16
N VAL A 206 17.74 4.17 0.97
CA VAL A 206 18.76 3.34 1.64
C VAL A 206 18.32 1.90 1.91
N GLU A 207 19.30 1.05 2.14
CA GLU A 207 19.18 -0.27 2.76
C GLU A 207 20.05 -0.32 4.03
N ASN A 208 19.84 -1.35 4.88
CA ASN A 208 20.64 -1.58 6.09
C ASN A 208 20.66 -0.42 7.10
N CYS A 209 19.57 0.36 7.20
CA CYS A 209 19.46 1.37 8.24
C CYS A 209 19.43 0.73 9.65
N PRO A 210 19.62 1.50 10.74
CA PRO A 210 19.64 0.95 12.10
C PRO A 210 18.39 0.12 12.44
N HIS A 211 17.22 0.46 11.86
CA HIS A 211 15.98 -0.29 12.04
C HIS A 211 15.94 -1.65 11.33
N CYS A 212 16.78 -1.90 10.33
CA CYS A 212 16.82 -3.20 9.62
C CYS A 212 17.32 -4.35 10.50
N GLY A 213 18.14 -4.05 11.51
CA GLY A 213 18.70 -5.04 12.45
C GLY A 213 17.85 -5.23 13.72
N TYR A 214 16.83 -4.40 13.92
CA TYR A 214 15.81 -4.67 14.91
C TYR A 214 14.76 -5.56 14.23
N GLU A 215 14.98 -6.87 14.27
CA GLU A 215 13.84 -7.78 14.17
C GLU A 215 12.81 -7.27 15.19
N VAL A 216 11.60 -6.99 14.74
CA VAL A 216 10.44 -6.83 15.61
C VAL A 216 10.20 -8.20 16.24
N GLY A 217 11.00 -8.50 17.27
CA GLY A 217 10.90 -9.70 18.06
C GLY A 217 9.52 -9.75 18.69
N CYS A 218 8.88 -10.89 18.52
CA CYS A 218 7.70 -11.30 19.27
C CYS A 218 7.85 -10.90 20.75
N ASN A 219 6.89 -10.12 21.24
CA ASN A 219 6.44 -10.16 22.62
C ASN A 219 4.96 -10.53 22.61
#